data_AF-A0A1E5L9L5-F1
#
_entry.id   AF-A0A1E5L9L5-F1
#
_cell.length_a   1.000
_cell.length_b   1.000
_cell.length_c   1.000
_cell.angle_alpha   90.00
_cell.angle_beta   90.00
_cell.angle_gamma   90.00
#
_symmetry.space_group_name_H-M   'P 1'
#
loop_
_entity.id
_entity.type
_entity.pdbx_description
1 polymer ?
#
loop_
_entity_poly.entity_id
_entity_poly.type
_entity_poly.pdbx_seq_one_letter_code
_entity_poly.pdbx_strand_id
1 'polypeptide(L)'
;MNANNKIIPLKVNSNFFYERAVRCLDKMNYKGAIKYFRRAVEHDPTSALNHCNLAGVLSEIGEFQESNKILFHVVSNIDPKAVECFYYIANNYANMGEFERAATYANKYLDADFDGEFAADAEEMLEFFGDDESEEPAQNDLARRLLEEGKFKDAAKELVKVLEENPDYQVARNNLALTYFYTGETDQAIIESHKVLKSEPNNMHAHCNLAVFYHELGHQEGMERELNFLKKVIPIHDDHIYKLALTLGMLGEHERSYYYFRRLLKNELTDDPQMFFMTGVAAANTGRYDMAISYWRRTMRLDSKSEIPGFYIQLIERAMQEEIELQAIGYFYSLPFEDYLRRLELKSNKGITTEIFKDPVIKMSMYWALDYSDDKTKSNVIRLLSLVFDSEVQENFEKFLLKPEESDEVKKLILILFHQFDLAGPYRVYIKKKLTNVTQEQVSKMYLTWRPEWLQVLELAIKSLDEKKQESTIYIADLEAIWIDFLTKKGKELGERFHTNSWVAALEYAVHKLHNLKITQKELANKYNISVTSLSSKYHELYETCQRLHKRNKTQ
;
A
#
# COMPACT_ATOMS: atom_id res chain seq x y z
N MET A 1 55.65 73.82 6.64
CA MET A 1 54.34 73.92 7.31
C MET A 1 53.37 73.01 6.57
N ASN A 2 52.69 72.17 7.33
CA ASN A 2 51.94 70.99 6.91
C ASN A 2 50.64 71.34 6.16
N ALA A 3 50.46 70.79 4.96
CA ALA A 3 49.15 70.52 4.41
C ALA A 3 48.82 69.06 4.75
N ASN A 4 48.05 68.85 5.81
CA ASN A 4 47.51 67.56 6.21
C ASN A 4 46.54 67.05 5.12
N ASN A 5 47.06 66.37 4.09
CA ASN A 5 46.24 65.54 3.23
C ASN A 5 45.79 64.32 4.05
N LYS A 6 44.62 64.44 4.70
CA LYS A 6 43.94 63.29 5.30
C LYS A 6 43.50 62.35 4.18
N ILE A 7 44.37 61.41 3.81
CA ILE A 7 44.00 60.26 2.97
C ILE A 7 43.13 59.35 3.84
N ILE A 8 41.82 59.38 3.62
CA ILE A 8 40.89 58.42 4.24
C ILE A 8 40.98 57.13 3.43
N PRO A 9 41.45 56.00 4.00
CA PRO A 9 41.52 54.74 3.29
C PRO A 9 40.11 54.28 2.90
N LEU A 10 39.88 54.04 1.61
CA LEU A 10 38.61 53.52 1.12
C LEU A 10 38.45 52.07 1.59
N LYS A 11 37.60 51.84 2.60
CA LYS A 11 37.25 50.49 3.02
C LYS A 11 36.25 49.90 2.03
N VAL A 12 36.72 48.99 1.18
CA VAL A 12 35.88 48.23 0.24
C VAL A 12 35.34 47.02 0.99
N ASN A 13 34.21 47.19 1.66
CA ASN A 13 33.50 46.15 2.42
C ASN A 13 32.05 46.03 1.92
N SER A 14 31.27 45.11 2.52
CA SER A 14 29.86 44.91 2.13
C SER A 14 29.05 46.22 2.12
N ASN A 15 29.17 47.05 3.17
CA ASN A 15 28.49 48.35 3.25
C ASN A 15 28.86 49.31 2.11
N PHE A 16 30.13 49.33 1.67
CA PHE A 16 30.54 50.13 0.51
C PHE A 16 29.82 49.73 -0.78
N PHE A 17 29.57 48.44 -0.98
CA PHE A 17 28.82 47.96 -2.15
C PHE A 17 27.31 48.19 -1.99
N TYR A 18 26.77 48.00 -0.78
CA TYR A 18 25.38 48.34 -0.46
C TYR A 18 25.04 49.79 -0.80
N GLU A 19 25.83 50.77 -0.32
CA GLU A 19 25.59 52.20 -0.60
C GLU A 19 25.63 52.52 -2.11
N ARG A 20 26.48 51.83 -2.88
CA ARG A 20 26.54 51.98 -4.34
C ARG A 20 25.33 51.36 -5.02
N ALA A 21 24.83 50.25 -4.50
CA ALA A 21 23.63 49.60 -5.00
C ALA A 21 22.40 50.51 -4.82
N VAL A 22 22.24 51.11 -3.63
CA VAL A 22 21.19 52.10 -3.35
C VAL A 22 21.28 53.31 -4.27
N ARG A 23 22.49 53.89 -4.48
CA ARG A 23 22.67 54.99 -5.45
C ARG A 23 22.34 54.60 -6.89
N CYS A 24 22.44 53.32 -7.25
CA CYS A 24 21.98 52.83 -8.54
C CYS A 24 20.46 52.73 -8.59
N LEU A 25 19.79 52.32 -7.51
CA LEU A 25 18.33 52.33 -7.38
C LEU A 25 17.75 53.74 -7.47
N ASP A 26 18.35 54.73 -6.80
CA ASP A 26 17.94 56.15 -6.89
C ASP A 26 17.93 56.67 -8.34
N LYS A 27 18.74 56.04 -9.20
CA LYS A 27 18.86 56.36 -10.64
C LYS A 27 18.10 55.39 -11.54
N MET A 28 17.25 54.54 -10.97
CA MET A 28 16.52 53.47 -11.68
C MET A 28 17.43 52.54 -12.51
N ASN A 29 18.70 52.44 -12.11
CA ASN A 29 19.68 51.57 -12.74
C ASN A 29 19.70 50.20 -12.05
N TYR A 30 18.66 49.41 -12.30
CA TYR A 30 18.48 48.09 -11.70
C TYR A 30 19.64 47.13 -12.00
N LYS A 31 20.18 47.15 -13.23
CA LYS A 31 21.36 46.34 -13.59
C LYS A 31 22.59 46.70 -12.75
N GLY A 32 22.81 47.99 -12.51
CA GLY A 32 23.86 48.49 -11.64
C GLY A 32 23.63 48.10 -10.17
N ALA A 33 22.39 48.21 -9.70
CA ALA A 33 22.00 47.85 -8.36
C ALA A 33 22.22 46.36 -8.08
N ILE A 34 21.73 45.46 -8.94
CA ILE A 34 21.94 44.00 -8.84
C ILE A 34 23.43 43.66 -8.78
N LYS A 35 24.24 44.27 -9.65
CA LYS A 35 25.69 44.06 -9.67
C LYS A 35 26.34 44.40 -8.33
N TYR A 36 25.93 45.52 -7.72
CA TYR A 36 26.50 45.95 -6.45
C TYR A 36 25.93 45.19 -5.25
N PHE A 37 24.65 44.83 -5.25
CA PHE A 37 24.08 43.95 -4.21
C PHE A 37 24.70 42.56 -4.22
N ARG A 38 24.96 41.96 -5.40
CA ARG A 38 25.71 40.69 -5.49
C ARG A 38 27.10 40.80 -4.86
N ARG A 39 27.80 41.91 -5.09
CA ARG A 39 29.10 42.15 -4.43
C ARG A 39 28.96 42.36 -2.92
N ALA A 40 27.89 43.02 -2.47
CA ALA A 40 27.63 43.16 -1.04
C ALA A 40 27.43 41.79 -0.37
N VAL A 41 26.72 40.88 -1.02
CA VAL A 41 26.54 39.47 -0.62
C VAL A 41 27.86 38.69 -0.66
N GLU A 42 28.66 38.81 -1.72
CA GLU A 42 29.98 38.14 -1.81
C GLU A 42 30.91 38.53 -0.65
N HIS A 43 30.82 39.79 -0.19
CA HIS A 43 31.63 40.31 0.91
C HIS A 43 31.06 40.03 2.30
N ASP A 44 29.77 39.71 2.41
CA ASP A 44 29.12 39.30 3.64
C ASP A 44 28.01 38.27 3.34
N PRO A 45 28.38 36.98 3.15
CA PRO A 45 27.46 35.93 2.75
C PRO A 45 26.46 35.53 3.84
N THR A 46 26.67 35.98 5.07
CA THR A 46 25.81 35.66 6.23
C THR A 46 24.80 36.75 6.56
N SER A 47 24.79 37.85 5.81
CA SER A 47 23.85 38.93 6.02
C SER A 47 22.52 38.65 5.31
N ALA A 48 21.49 38.29 6.08
CA ALA A 48 20.12 38.17 5.59
C ALA A 48 19.67 39.47 4.89
N LEU A 49 19.96 40.63 5.50
CA LEU A 49 19.63 41.94 4.95
C LEU A 49 20.18 42.15 3.52
N ASN A 50 21.45 41.80 3.25
CA ASN A 50 22.01 41.94 1.91
C ASN A 50 21.35 41.02 0.87
N HIS A 51 20.97 39.82 1.29
CA HIS A 51 20.25 38.86 0.44
C HIS A 51 18.83 39.34 0.15
N CYS A 52 18.09 39.81 1.16
CA CYS A 52 16.74 40.34 0.99
C CYS A 52 16.73 41.58 0.08
N ASN A 53 17.71 42.47 0.21
CA ASN A 53 17.84 43.62 -0.69
C ASN A 53 18.12 43.20 -2.15
N LEU A 54 18.96 42.18 -2.37
CA LEU A 54 19.19 41.63 -3.70
C LEU A 54 17.91 41.01 -4.27
N ALA A 55 17.19 40.23 -3.45
CA ALA A 55 15.92 39.61 -3.82
C ALA A 55 14.85 40.65 -4.18
N GLY A 56 14.68 41.70 -3.36
CA GLY A 56 13.73 42.78 -3.62
C GLY A 56 13.97 43.45 -4.98
N VAL A 57 15.22 43.75 -5.33
CA VAL A 57 15.54 44.34 -6.65
C VAL A 57 15.26 43.37 -7.80
N LEU A 58 15.41 42.07 -7.60
CA LEU A 58 15.06 41.05 -8.60
C LEU A 58 13.53 40.96 -8.77
N SER A 59 12.77 41.03 -7.68
CA SER A 59 11.31 41.11 -7.71
C SER A 59 10.82 42.33 -8.50
N GLU A 60 11.39 43.51 -8.26
CA GLU A 60 11.05 44.76 -8.94
C GLU A 60 11.24 44.70 -10.48
N ILE A 61 12.17 43.88 -10.96
CA ILE A 61 12.40 43.70 -12.41
C ILE A 61 11.68 42.49 -13.00
N GLY A 62 10.84 41.82 -12.22
CA GLY A 62 10.05 40.65 -12.64
C GLY A 62 10.82 39.31 -12.62
N GLU A 63 12.02 39.26 -12.06
CA GLU A 63 12.83 38.04 -11.92
C GLU A 63 12.44 37.28 -10.64
N PHE A 64 11.16 36.96 -10.51
CA PHE A 64 10.53 36.44 -9.29
C PHE A 64 11.11 35.08 -8.86
N GLN A 65 11.44 34.18 -9.80
CA GLN A 65 12.00 32.87 -9.46
C GLN A 65 13.41 32.97 -8.87
N GLU A 66 14.25 33.89 -9.37
CA GLU A 66 15.59 34.12 -8.82
C GLU A 66 15.52 34.82 -7.47
N SER A 67 14.58 35.75 -7.30
CA SER A 67 14.27 36.36 -6.00
C SER A 67 13.88 35.30 -4.96
N ASN A 68 12.92 34.42 -5.30
CA ASN A 68 12.47 33.34 -4.41
C ASN A 68 13.61 32.38 -4.01
N LYS A 69 14.50 32.02 -4.93
CA LYS A 69 15.67 31.18 -4.59
C LYS A 69 16.54 31.81 -3.49
N ILE A 70 16.74 33.13 -3.56
CA ILE A 70 17.52 33.86 -2.56
C ILE A 70 16.76 33.93 -1.24
N LEU A 71 15.46 34.26 -1.26
CA LEU A 71 14.63 34.36 -0.07
C LEU A 71 14.53 33.02 0.67
N PHE A 72 14.35 31.90 -0.05
CA PHE A 72 14.40 30.56 0.54
C PHE A 72 15.78 30.25 1.15
N HIS A 73 16.87 30.65 0.48
CA HIS A 73 18.20 30.45 1.03
C HIS A 73 18.38 31.19 2.36
N VAL A 74 17.85 32.42 2.49
CA VAL A 74 17.90 33.21 3.72
C VAL A 74 17.22 32.47 4.87
N VAL A 75 15.94 32.12 4.72
CA VAL A 75 15.18 31.48 5.80
C VAL A 75 15.67 30.07 6.15
N SER A 76 16.23 29.35 5.19
CA SER A 76 16.69 27.98 5.43
C SER A 76 18.13 27.88 5.96
N ASN A 77 19.01 28.83 5.62
CA ASN A 77 20.46 28.66 5.84
C ASN A 77 21.16 29.83 6.53
N ILE A 78 20.59 31.04 6.48
CA ILE A 78 21.26 32.24 6.98
C ILE A 78 20.60 32.71 8.27
N ASP A 79 19.31 33.03 8.20
CA ASP A 79 18.53 33.53 9.32
C ASP A 79 17.10 32.96 9.30
N PRO A 80 16.85 31.88 10.05
CA PRO A 80 15.51 31.31 10.19
C PRO A 80 14.49 32.25 10.83
N LYS A 81 14.92 33.37 11.43
CA LYS A 81 14.03 34.38 12.02
C LYS A 81 13.67 35.51 11.07
N ALA A 82 14.22 35.54 9.87
CA ALA A 82 13.85 36.51 8.83
C ALA A 82 12.49 36.15 8.20
N VAL A 83 11.45 36.13 9.03
CA VAL A 83 10.10 35.67 8.70
C VAL A 83 9.44 36.55 7.65
N GLU A 84 9.87 37.81 7.52
CA GLU A 84 9.46 38.76 6.48
C GLU A 84 9.76 38.25 5.07
N CYS A 85 10.73 37.33 4.92
CA CYS A 85 11.00 36.67 3.65
C CYS A 85 9.78 35.90 3.13
N PHE A 86 8.95 35.33 4.01
CA PHE A 86 7.74 34.63 3.59
C PHE A 86 6.74 35.57 2.92
N TYR A 87 6.59 36.80 3.43
CA TYR A 87 5.77 37.82 2.78
C TYR A 87 6.32 38.20 1.39
N TYR A 88 7.64 38.40 1.25
CA TYR A 88 8.24 38.68 -0.06
C TYR A 88 8.07 37.53 -1.05
N ILE A 89 8.17 36.29 -0.59
CA ILE A 89 7.90 35.10 -1.40
C ILE A 89 6.42 35.06 -1.84
N ALA A 90 5.50 35.37 -0.92
CA ALA A 90 4.07 35.44 -1.22
C ALA A 90 3.77 36.47 -2.32
N ASN A 91 4.34 37.67 -2.20
CA ASN A 91 4.20 38.74 -3.19
C ASN A 91 4.76 38.33 -4.57
N ASN A 92 5.92 37.68 -4.60
CA ASN A 92 6.49 37.15 -5.84
C ASN A 92 5.55 36.12 -6.51
N TYR A 93 4.95 35.22 -5.74
CA TYR A 93 3.99 34.25 -6.27
C TYR A 93 2.70 34.90 -6.76
N ALA A 94 2.19 35.91 -6.05
CA ALA A 94 1.04 36.68 -6.51
C ALA A 94 1.30 37.34 -7.88
N ASN A 95 2.47 37.94 -8.07
CA ASN A 95 2.86 38.54 -9.36
C ASN A 95 3.10 37.52 -10.48
N MET A 96 3.45 36.28 -10.14
CA MET A 96 3.52 35.16 -11.09
C MET A 96 2.14 34.58 -11.44
N GLY A 97 1.06 35.00 -10.76
CA GLY A 97 -0.28 34.44 -10.90
C GLY A 97 -0.48 33.11 -10.16
N GLU A 98 0.44 32.75 -9.26
CA GLU A 98 0.41 31.53 -8.47
C GLU A 98 -0.25 31.80 -7.10
N PHE A 99 -1.55 32.09 -7.13
CA PHE A 99 -2.31 32.62 -5.98
C PHE A 99 -2.36 31.68 -4.76
N GLU A 100 -2.47 30.37 -4.99
CA GLU A 100 -2.41 29.38 -3.90
C GLU A 100 -1.08 29.43 -3.14
N ARG A 101 0.05 29.57 -3.85
CA ARG A 101 1.36 29.71 -3.20
C ARG A 101 1.49 31.05 -2.51
N ALA A 102 0.95 32.11 -3.11
CA ALA A 102 0.91 33.41 -2.47
C ALA A 102 0.20 33.30 -1.10
N ALA A 103 -0.99 32.67 -1.07
CA ALA A 103 -1.73 32.43 0.16
C ALA A 103 -0.95 31.57 1.17
N THR A 104 -0.36 30.44 0.75
CA THR A 104 0.45 29.58 1.63
C THR A 104 1.57 30.36 2.33
N TYR A 105 2.30 31.20 1.60
CA TYR A 105 3.42 31.95 2.16
C TYR A 105 2.98 33.20 2.94
N ALA A 106 1.82 33.77 2.64
CA ALA A 106 1.19 34.80 3.45
C ALA A 106 0.75 34.25 4.82
N ASN A 107 0.12 33.06 4.84
CA ASN A 107 -0.22 32.35 6.09
C ASN A 107 1.02 32.02 6.91
N LYS A 108 2.09 31.49 6.30
CA LYS A 108 3.35 31.23 7.01
C LYS A 108 3.98 32.48 7.64
N TYR A 109 3.80 33.64 7.02
CA TYR A 109 4.24 34.90 7.58
C TYR A 109 3.39 35.27 8.81
N LEU A 110 2.05 35.25 8.70
CA LEU A 110 1.13 35.57 9.80
C LEU A 110 1.22 34.59 10.98
N ASP A 111 1.45 33.30 10.72
CA ASP A 111 1.69 32.28 11.75
C ASP A 111 2.96 32.58 12.57
N ALA A 112 3.98 33.14 11.92
CA ALA A 112 5.25 33.43 12.54
C ALA A 112 5.29 34.82 13.20
N ASP A 113 4.59 35.80 12.61
CA ASP A 113 4.55 37.20 13.06
C ASP A 113 3.19 37.85 12.73
N PHE A 114 2.20 37.57 13.58
CA PHE A 114 0.81 38.01 13.39
C PHE A 114 0.62 39.53 13.49
N ASP A 115 1.50 40.25 14.21
CA ASP A 115 1.47 41.71 14.33
C ASP A 115 2.67 42.41 13.65
N GLY A 116 3.34 41.68 12.74
CA GLY A 116 4.50 42.17 12.00
C GLY A 116 4.20 43.28 10.99
N GLU A 117 5.25 43.90 10.46
CA GLU A 117 5.17 45.07 9.56
C GLU A 117 4.24 44.86 8.35
N PHE A 118 4.22 43.66 7.79
CA PHE A 118 3.42 43.29 6.61
C PHE A 118 2.12 42.53 6.95
N ALA A 119 1.69 42.49 8.21
CA ALA A 119 0.53 41.69 8.63
C ALA A 119 -0.75 42.11 7.90
N ALA A 120 -1.05 43.42 7.87
CA ALA A 120 -2.23 43.94 7.17
C ALA A 120 -2.18 43.64 5.65
N ASP A 121 -1.01 43.76 5.02
CA ASP A 121 -0.86 43.48 3.58
C ASP A 121 -0.98 41.97 3.27
N ALA A 122 -0.53 41.12 4.20
CA ALA A 122 -0.66 39.66 4.10
C ALA A 122 -2.12 39.23 4.29
N GLU A 123 -2.85 39.84 5.23
CA GLU A 123 -4.28 39.65 5.42
C GLU A 123 -5.06 40.08 4.18
N GLU A 124 -4.78 41.27 3.61
CA GLU A 124 -5.43 41.73 2.37
C GLU A 124 -5.13 40.78 1.19
N MET A 125 -3.90 40.26 1.10
CA MET A 125 -3.53 39.26 0.10
C MET A 125 -4.35 37.98 0.24
N LEU A 126 -4.61 37.54 1.48
CA LEU A 126 -5.44 36.37 1.77
C LEU A 126 -6.94 36.66 1.58
N GLU A 127 -7.42 37.86 1.84
CA GLU A 127 -8.80 38.22 1.49
C GLU A 127 -9.04 38.20 -0.03
N PHE A 128 -8.00 38.54 -0.80
CA PHE A 128 -8.09 38.58 -2.26
C PHE A 128 -7.85 37.22 -2.95
N PHE A 129 -7.07 36.32 -2.33
CA PHE A 129 -6.67 35.02 -2.91
C PHE A 129 -7.03 33.79 -2.07
N GLY A 130 -7.43 33.96 -0.81
CA GLY A 130 -7.49 32.93 0.23
C GLY A 130 -8.85 32.22 0.39
N ASP A 131 -9.74 32.32 -0.59
CA ASP A 131 -11.05 31.67 -0.53
C ASP A 131 -11.01 30.13 -0.78
N ASP A 132 -9.83 29.52 -0.88
CA ASP A 132 -9.68 28.07 -1.12
C ASP A 132 -8.90 27.30 -0.01
N GLU A 133 -8.55 27.92 1.11
CA GLU A 133 -8.20 27.17 2.32
C GLU A 133 -9.47 26.92 3.13
N SER A 134 -10.25 25.90 2.72
CA SER A 134 -11.25 25.32 3.61
C SER A 134 -10.52 24.81 4.86
N GLU A 135 -10.81 25.35 6.04
CA GLU A 135 -10.54 24.64 7.28
C GLU A 135 -11.01 23.20 7.08
N GLU A 136 -10.07 22.24 7.05
CA GLU A 136 -10.47 20.83 6.93
C GLU A 136 -11.41 20.54 8.11
N PRO A 137 -12.67 20.12 7.87
CA PRO A 137 -13.58 19.83 8.95
C PRO A 137 -12.92 18.80 9.87
N ALA A 138 -12.91 19.02 11.19
CA ALA A 138 -12.27 18.11 12.15
C ALA A 138 -12.75 16.64 12.03
N GLN A 139 -13.95 16.44 11.46
CA GLN A 139 -14.52 15.13 11.12
C GLN A 139 -13.82 14.45 9.92
N ASN A 140 -13.26 15.20 8.96
CA ASN A 140 -12.41 14.69 7.87
C ASN A 140 -11.10 14.10 8.41
N ASP A 141 -10.50 14.77 9.40
CA ASP A 141 -9.30 14.28 10.08
C ASP A 141 -9.56 13.00 10.90
N LEU A 142 -10.77 12.87 11.46
CA LEU A 142 -11.20 11.62 12.10
C LEU A 142 -11.35 10.51 11.04
N ALA A 143 -12.01 10.79 9.92
CA ALA A 143 -12.18 9.83 8.84
C ALA A 143 -10.84 9.36 8.26
N ARG A 144 -9.88 10.27 8.06
CA ARG A 144 -8.53 9.93 7.60
C ARG A 144 -7.81 9.01 8.58
N ARG A 145 -7.89 9.27 9.88
CA ARG A 145 -7.34 8.36 10.91
C ARG A 145 -8.02 6.99 10.88
N LEU A 146 -9.34 6.95 10.71
CA LEU A 146 -10.08 5.68 10.59
C LEU A 146 -9.64 4.89 9.34
N LEU A 147 -9.34 5.57 8.22
CA LEU A 147 -8.78 4.95 7.02
C LEU A 147 -7.38 4.37 7.27
N GLU A 148 -6.50 5.12 7.95
CA GLU A 148 -5.16 4.67 8.33
C GLU A 148 -5.20 3.46 9.28
N GLU A 149 -6.21 3.39 10.17
CA GLU A 149 -6.47 2.26 11.07
C GLU A 149 -7.19 1.08 10.40
N GLY A 150 -7.55 1.18 9.11
CA GLY A 150 -8.29 0.15 8.37
C GLY A 150 -9.76 0.00 8.77
N LYS A 151 -10.32 0.97 9.52
CA LYS A 151 -11.73 0.99 9.95
C LYS A 151 -12.63 1.62 8.89
N PHE A 152 -12.59 1.06 7.68
CA PHE A 152 -13.22 1.66 6.50
C PHE A 152 -14.73 1.90 6.64
N LYS A 153 -15.48 0.97 7.27
CA LYS A 153 -16.92 1.15 7.47
C LYS A 153 -17.28 2.32 8.39
N ASP A 154 -16.44 2.62 9.37
CA ASP A 154 -16.65 3.76 10.26
C ASP A 154 -16.15 5.06 9.61
N ALA A 155 -15.05 5.01 8.85
CA ALA A 155 -14.61 6.12 8.02
C ALA A 155 -15.71 6.57 7.04
N ALA A 156 -16.38 5.62 6.37
CA ALA A 156 -17.47 5.92 5.44
C ALA A 156 -18.62 6.69 6.12
N LYS A 157 -19.00 6.29 7.34
CA LYS A 157 -20.07 6.96 8.09
C LYS A 157 -19.70 8.40 8.43
N GLU A 158 -18.47 8.65 8.87
CA GLU A 158 -18.03 10.00 9.20
C GLU A 158 -17.90 10.87 7.95
N LEU A 159 -17.40 10.33 6.83
CA LEU A 159 -17.31 11.06 5.56
C LEU A 159 -18.68 11.41 4.98
N VAL A 160 -19.67 10.53 5.14
CA VAL A 160 -21.06 10.84 4.74
C VAL A 160 -21.61 12.01 5.55
N LYS A 161 -21.39 12.06 6.87
CA LYS A 161 -21.81 13.22 7.69
C LYS A 161 -21.13 14.51 7.25
N VAL A 162 -19.83 14.46 6.97
CA VAL A 162 -19.08 15.61 6.44
C VAL A 162 -19.71 16.12 5.15
N LEU A 163 -20.14 15.22 4.26
CA LEU A 163 -20.77 15.57 2.99
C LEU A 163 -22.26 15.96 3.13
N GLU A 164 -22.93 15.57 4.22
CA GLU A 164 -24.27 16.07 4.56
C GLU A 164 -24.20 17.53 5.03
N GLU A 165 -23.16 17.89 5.81
CA GLU A 165 -22.91 19.25 6.28
C GLU A 165 -22.34 20.13 5.15
N ASN A 166 -21.37 19.61 4.39
CA ASN A 166 -20.67 20.30 3.30
C ASN A 166 -20.66 19.46 2.01
N PRO A 167 -21.74 19.51 1.19
CA PRO A 167 -21.87 18.70 -0.01
C PRO A 167 -20.79 18.89 -1.07
N ASP A 168 -20.18 20.08 -1.13
CA ASP A 168 -19.17 20.42 -2.13
C ASP A 168 -17.72 20.17 -1.66
N TYR A 169 -17.54 19.55 -0.49
CA TYR A 169 -16.21 19.28 0.05
C TYR A 169 -15.54 18.07 -0.66
N GLN A 170 -14.77 18.37 -1.71
CA GLN A 170 -14.21 17.35 -2.61
C GLN A 170 -13.17 16.44 -1.93
N VAL A 171 -12.45 16.93 -0.93
CA VAL A 171 -11.49 16.11 -0.16
C VAL A 171 -12.21 14.96 0.54
N ALA A 172 -13.32 15.23 1.24
CA ALA A 172 -14.12 14.17 1.86
C ALA A 172 -14.73 13.23 0.80
N ARG A 173 -15.15 13.75 -0.35
CA ARG A 173 -15.67 12.92 -1.45
C ARG A 173 -14.60 11.97 -2.03
N ASN A 174 -13.37 12.45 -2.20
CA ASN A 174 -12.23 11.62 -2.61
C ASN A 174 -11.90 10.53 -1.58
N ASN A 175 -11.91 10.88 -0.29
CA ASN A 175 -11.71 9.92 0.80
C ASN A 175 -12.86 8.90 0.87
N LEU A 176 -14.10 9.33 0.60
CA LEU A 176 -15.26 8.45 0.57
C LEU A 176 -15.18 7.47 -0.60
N ALA A 177 -14.77 7.94 -1.78
CA ALA A 177 -14.51 7.08 -2.93
C ALA A 177 -13.48 5.99 -2.61
N LEU A 178 -12.35 6.39 -2.00
CA LEU A 178 -11.33 5.44 -1.56
C LEU A 178 -11.86 4.46 -0.51
N THR A 179 -12.69 4.94 0.41
CA THR A 179 -13.32 4.10 1.44
C THR A 179 -14.21 3.03 0.81
N TYR A 180 -15.10 3.43 -0.10
CA TYR A 180 -15.98 2.51 -0.83
C TYR A 180 -15.20 1.48 -1.62
N PHE A 181 -14.06 1.85 -2.18
CA PHE A 181 -13.20 0.89 -2.86
C PHE A 181 -12.66 -0.18 -1.90
N TYR A 182 -12.17 0.22 -0.73
CA TYR A 182 -11.66 -0.71 0.27
C TYR A 182 -12.74 -1.57 0.94
N THR A 183 -14.00 -1.13 0.97
CA THR A 183 -15.13 -1.92 1.48
C THR A 183 -15.82 -2.78 0.42
N GLY A 184 -15.40 -2.68 -0.84
CA GLY A 184 -15.88 -3.51 -1.95
C GLY A 184 -16.94 -2.86 -2.82
N GLU A 185 -17.54 -1.73 -2.41
CA GLU A 185 -18.51 -0.95 -3.17
C GLU A 185 -17.88 -0.13 -4.31
N THR A 186 -17.18 -0.83 -5.20
CA THR A 186 -16.35 -0.27 -6.28
C THR A 186 -17.14 0.62 -7.25
N ASP A 187 -18.40 0.27 -7.54
CA ASP A 187 -19.27 1.10 -8.38
C ASP A 187 -19.53 2.48 -7.74
N GLN A 188 -19.74 2.53 -6.43
CA GLN A 188 -19.92 3.78 -5.70
C GLN A 188 -18.62 4.58 -5.66
N ALA A 189 -17.48 3.91 -5.48
CA ALA A 189 -16.16 4.54 -5.51
C ALA A 189 -15.90 5.29 -6.84
N ILE A 190 -16.25 4.66 -7.97
CA ILE A 190 -16.13 5.27 -9.30
C ILE A 190 -17.10 6.44 -9.45
N ILE A 191 -18.36 6.30 -9.02
CA ILE A 191 -19.36 7.37 -9.07
C ILE A 191 -18.90 8.60 -8.29
N GLU A 192 -18.41 8.42 -7.06
CA GLU A 192 -17.95 9.52 -6.22
C GLU A 192 -16.73 10.22 -6.81
N SER A 193 -15.78 9.47 -7.38
CA SER A 193 -14.62 10.06 -8.06
C SER A 193 -15.02 10.86 -9.32
N HIS A 194 -16.00 10.38 -10.09
CA HIS A 194 -16.54 11.14 -11.24
C HIS A 194 -17.31 12.39 -10.81
N LYS A 195 -17.98 12.38 -9.65
CA LYS A 195 -18.60 13.60 -9.09
C LYS A 195 -17.55 14.64 -8.76
N VAL A 196 -16.41 14.24 -8.19
CA VAL A 196 -15.26 15.15 -7.97
C VAL A 196 -14.80 15.71 -9.31
N LEU A 197 -14.52 14.87 -10.30
CA LEU A 197 -14.05 15.33 -11.63
C LEU A 197 -15.06 16.18 -12.40
N LYS A 198 -16.36 16.07 -12.10
CA LYS A 198 -17.37 16.94 -12.69
C LYS A 198 -17.27 18.37 -12.15
N SER A 199 -16.88 18.54 -10.89
CA SER A 199 -16.67 19.84 -10.26
C SER A 199 -15.26 20.37 -10.54
N GLU A 200 -14.26 19.51 -10.40
CA GLU A 200 -12.85 19.80 -10.54
C GLU A 200 -12.21 18.85 -11.58
N PRO A 201 -12.29 19.18 -12.87
CA PRO A 201 -11.83 18.29 -13.95
C PRO A 201 -10.34 17.93 -13.92
N ASN A 202 -9.54 18.64 -13.11
CA ASN A 202 -8.10 18.41 -12.96
C ASN A 202 -7.73 17.90 -11.56
N ASN A 203 -8.70 17.48 -10.73
CA ASN A 203 -8.42 17.00 -9.38
C ASN A 203 -7.54 15.73 -9.41
N MET A 204 -6.28 15.89 -9.01
CA MET A 204 -5.28 14.83 -9.07
C MET A 204 -5.68 13.61 -8.22
N HIS A 205 -6.27 13.81 -7.05
CA HIS A 205 -6.65 12.71 -6.15
C HIS A 205 -7.74 11.83 -6.78
N ALA A 206 -8.74 12.44 -7.42
CA ALA A 206 -9.79 11.72 -8.12
C ALA A 206 -9.25 10.93 -9.32
N HIS A 207 -8.34 11.53 -10.11
CA HIS A 207 -7.63 10.82 -11.18
C HIS A 207 -6.79 9.66 -10.65
N CYS A 208 -6.07 9.83 -9.54
CA CYS A 208 -5.30 8.76 -8.90
C CYS A 208 -6.21 7.62 -8.44
N ASN A 209 -7.34 7.94 -7.80
CA ASN A 209 -8.31 6.95 -7.33
C ASN A 209 -8.89 6.16 -8.50
N LEU A 210 -9.40 6.84 -9.55
CA LEU A 210 -9.94 6.17 -10.74
C LEU A 210 -8.89 5.30 -11.46
N ALA A 211 -7.65 5.75 -11.55
CA ALA A 211 -6.58 4.97 -12.17
C ALA A 211 -6.36 3.64 -11.44
N VAL A 212 -6.34 3.67 -10.09
CA VAL A 212 -6.24 2.46 -9.26
C VAL A 212 -7.49 1.60 -9.39
N PHE A 213 -8.69 2.19 -9.30
CA PHE A 213 -9.93 1.41 -9.38
C PHE A 213 -10.08 0.70 -10.74
N TYR A 214 -9.75 1.38 -11.84
CA TYR A 214 -9.76 0.78 -13.17
C TYR A 214 -8.68 -0.28 -13.35
N HIS A 215 -7.50 -0.11 -12.75
CA HIS A 215 -6.46 -1.13 -12.75
C HIS A 215 -6.94 -2.42 -12.09
N GLU A 216 -7.49 -2.31 -10.88
CA GLU A 216 -7.97 -3.44 -10.08
C GLU A 216 -9.18 -4.16 -10.72
N LEU A 217 -9.99 -3.43 -11.48
CA LEU A 217 -11.09 -3.99 -12.28
C LEU A 217 -10.65 -4.57 -13.63
N GLY A 218 -9.38 -4.44 -14.02
CA GLY A 218 -8.90 -4.82 -15.36
C GLY A 218 -9.47 -3.96 -16.50
N HIS A 219 -10.00 -2.78 -16.18
CA HIS A 219 -10.57 -1.85 -17.16
C HIS A 219 -9.48 -0.98 -17.81
N GLN A 220 -8.74 -1.60 -18.74
CA GLN A 220 -7.54 -1.04 -19.36
C GLN A 220 -7.71 0.37 -19.96
N GLU A 221 -8.76 0.61 -20.76
CA GLU A 221 -8.93 1.91 -21.44
C GLU A 221 -9.13 3.08 -20.46
N GLY A 222 -9.88 2.82 -19.37
CA GLY A 222 -10.09 3.80 -18.31
C GLY A 222 -8.79 4.07 -17.56
N MET A 223 -8.08 3.01 -17.17
CA MET A 223 -6.79 3.12 -16.49
C MET A 223 -5.78 3.92 -17.34
N GLU A 224 -5.66 3.63 -18.64
CA GLU A 224 -4.73 4.32 -19.54
C GLU A 224 -5.08 5.81 -19.68
N ARG A 225 -6.37 6.16 -19.73
CA ARG A 225 -6.82 7.56 -19.76
C ARG A 225 -6.34 8.33 -18.54
N GLU A 226 -6.63 7.80 -17.34
CA GLU A 226 -6.26 8.48 -16.10
C GLU A 226 -4.74 8.51 -15.91
N LEU A 227 -4.05 7.43 -16.23
CA LEU A 227 -2.60 7.36 -16.20
C LEU A 227 -1.95 8.41 -17.11
N ASN A 228 -2.50 8.63 -18.31
CA ASN A 228 -2.00 9.65 -19.24
C ASN A 228 -2.20 11.08 -18.73
N PHE A 229 -3.24 11.34 -17.95
CA PHE A 229 -3.40 12.61 -17.23
C PHE A 229 -2.34 12.74 -16.14
N LEU A 230 -2.23 11.75 -15.24
CA LEU A 230 -1.31 11.76 -14.10
C LEU A 230 0.16 11.94 -14.51
N LYS A 231 0.57 11.38 -15.66
CA LYS A 231 1.92 11.56 -16.23
C LYS A 231 2.26 13.00 -16.61
N LYS A 232 1.26 13.86 -16.80
CA LYS A 232 1.41 15.29 -17.13
C LYS A 232 1.31 16.18 -15.90
N VAL A 233 0.83 15.65 -14.78
CA VAL A 233 0.72 16.38 -13.51
C VAL A 233 2.12 16.64 -12.95
N ILE A 234 2.37 17.88 -12.56
CA ILE A 234 3.60 18.30 -11.87
C ILE A 234 3.20 18.71 -10.45
N PRO A 235 3.22 17.78 -9.47
CA PRO A 235 2.83 18.10 -8.11
C PRO A 235 3.88 18.97 -7.44
N ILE A 236 3.39 19.90 -6.61
CA ILE A 236 4.20 20.90 -5.92
C ILE A 236 4.38 20.52 -4.45
N HIS A 237 3.29 20.17 -3.76
CA HIS A 237 3.27 19.78 -2.34
C HIS A 237 3.76 18.34 -2.14
N ASP A 238 4.45 18.10 -1.03
CA ASP A 238 5.04 16.81 -0.70
C ASP A 238 3.98 15.69 -0.61
N ASP A 239 2.81 15.96 -0.04
CA ASP A 239 1.70 14.98 0.03
C ASP A 239 1.15 14.63 -1.36
N HIS A 240 1.09 15.60 -2.27
CA HIS A 240 0.67 15.36 -3.65
C HIS A 240 1.74 14.60 -4.43
N ILE A 241 3.01 14.92 -4.23
CA ILE A 241 4.14 14.17 -4.79
C ILE A 241 4.09 12.72 -4.30
N TYR A 242 3.83 12.51 -3.01
CA TYR A 242 3.72 11.19 -2.39
C TYR A 242 2.59 10.37 -3.01
N LYS A 243 1.36 10.90 -3.03
CA LYS A 243 0.20 10.23 -3.61
C LYS A 243 0.44 9.88 -5.07
N LEU A 244 0.95 10.83 -5.86
CA LEU A 244 1.26 10.59 -7.27
C LEU A 244 2.36 9.53 -7.45
N ALA A 245 3.43 9.59 -6.67
CA ALA A 245 4.54 8.63 -6.75
C ALA A 245 4.09 7.20 -6.43
N LEU A 246 3.25 7.04 -5.40
CA LEU A 246 2.68 5.76 -5.00
C LEU A 246 1.75 5.22 -6.09
N THR A 247 0.81 6.04 -6.58
CA THR A 247 -0.12 5.63 -7.64
C THR A 247 0.61 5.24 -8.92
N LEU A 248 1.58 6.05 -9.38
CA LEU A 248 2.40 5.69 -10.55
C LEU A 248 3.18 4.39 -10.32
N GLY A 249 3.70 4.18 -9.11
CA GLY A 249 4.38 2.95 -8.74
C GLY A 249 3.49 1.72 -8.84
N MET A 250 2.28 1.79 -8.28
CA MET A 250 1.28 0.71 -8.34
C MET A 250 0.86 0.39 -9.78
N LEU A 251 0.81 1.39 -10.66
CA LEU A 251 0.44 1.23 -12.07
C LEU A 251 1.61 0.84 -12.98
N GLY A 252 2.77 0.50 -12.42
CA GLY A 252 3.95 0.05 -13.18
C GLY A 252 4.85 1.17 -13.72
N GLU A 253 4.55 2.44 -13.46
CA GLU A 253 5.37 3.60 -13.86
C GLU A 253 6.54 3.84 -12.89
N HIS A 254 7.36 2.82 -12.70
CA HIS A 254 8.40 2.77 -11.67
C HIS A 254 9.47 3.86 -11.80
N GLU A 255 9.88 4.22 -13.02
CA GLU A 255 10.86 5.30 -13.24
C GLU A 255 10.34 6.68 -12.79
N ARG A 256 9.06 6.99 -13.06
CA ARG A 256 8.45 8.24 -12.59
C ARG A 256 8.23 8.22 -11.09
N SER A 257 7.76 7.09 -10.56
CA SER A 257 7.63 6.86 -9.12
C SER A 257 8.98 7.09 -8.42
N TYR A 258 10.06 6.52 -8.95
CA TYR A 258 11.42 6.70 -8.43
C TYR A 258 11.87 8.17 -8.46
N TYR A 259 11.60 8.89 -9.56
CA TYR A 259 11.89 10.32 -9.66
C TYR A 259 11.21 11.13 -8.56
N TYR A 260 9.92 10.91 -8.33
CA TYR A 260 9.14 11.66 -7.33
C TYR A 260 9.53 11.30 -5.89
N PHE A 261 9.70 10.01 -5.58
CA PHE A 261 10.19 9.61 -4.26
C PHE A 261 11.58 10.16 -3.96
N ARG A 262 12.49 10.18 -4.94
CA ARG A 262 13.80 10.81 -4.78
C ARG A 262 13.70 12.32 -4.54
N ARG A 263 12.70 13.00 -5.12
CA ARG A 263 12.45 14.42 -4.88
C ARG A 263 12.02 14.66 -3.43
N LEU A 264 11.14 13.81 -2.88
CA LEU A 264 10.72 13.88 -1.47
C LEU A 264 11.92 13.70 -0.52
N LEU A 265 12.80 12.74 -0.80
CA LEU A 265 13.99 12.48 0.03
C LEU A 265 15.09 13.55 -0.04
N LYS A 266 14.97 14.58 -0.90
CA LYS A 266 15.94 15.70 -0.92
C LYS A 266 15.78 16.62 0.28
N ASN A 267 14.61 16.62 0.92
CA ASN A 267 14.41 17.34 2.16
C ASN A 267 15.08 16.53 3.29
N GLU A 268 16.18 17.04 3.86
CA GLU A 268 16.99 16.32 4.88
C GLU A 268 16.22 16.00 6.17
N LEU A 269 14.99 16.50 6.31
CA LEU A 269 14.08 16.27 7.44
C LEU A 269 13.22 15.00 7.29
N THR A 270 13.29 14.28 6.16
CA THR A 270 12.48 13.07 5.96
C THR A 270 13.11 11.85 6.64
N ASP A 271 12.76 11.61 7.91
CA ASP A 271 13.11 10.40 8.68
C ASP A 271 11.97 9.37 8.72
N ASP A 272 11.28 9.17 7.59
CA ASP A 272 10.21 8.17 7.47
C ASP A 272 10.74 6.84 6.89
N PRO A 273 10.77 5.74 7.67
CA PRO A 273 11.16 4.41 7.18
C PRO A 273 10.37 3.97 5.93
N GLN A 274 9.08 4.30 5.86
CA GLN A 274 8.19 3.88 4.78
C GLN A 274 8.56 4.58 3.48
N MET A 275 8.83 5.88 3.50
CA MET A 275 9.34 6.63 2.34
C MET A 275 10.65 6.03 1.78
N PHE A 276 11.62 5.72 2.64
CA PHE A 276 12.86 5.07 2.21
C PHE A 276 12.58 3.68 1.63
N PHE A 277 11.66 2.93 2.23
CA PHE A 277 11.27 1.61 1.75
C PHE A 277 10.69 1.66 0.34
N MET A 278 9.71 2.54 0.10
CA MET A 278 9.06 2.72 -1.21
C MET A 278 10.03 3.26 -2.27
N THR A 279 10.97 4.12 -1.88
CA THR A 279 12.04 4.56 -2.79
C THR A 279 12.93 3.38 -3.19
N GLY A 280 13.24 2.49 -2.24
CA GLY A 280 13.95 1.25 -2.50
C GLY A 280 13.20 0.31 -3.43
N VAL A 281 11.89 0.17 -3.27
CA VAL A 281 11.01 -0.59 -4.18
C VAL A 281 11.06 0.00 -5.60
N ALA A 282 10.89 1.31 -5.75
CA ALA A 282 10.95 1.97 -7.05
C ALA A 282 12.33 1.79 -7.72
N ALA A 283 13.41 1.84 -6.94
CA ALA A 283 14.77 1.57 -7.42
C ALA A 283 14.93 0.11 -7.85
N ALA A 284 14.40 -0.85 -7.08
CA ALA A 284 14.47 -2.27 -7.40
C ALA A 284 13.72 -2.60 -8.70
N ASN A 285 12.49 -2.10 -8.86
CA ASN A 285 11.67 -2.32 -10.05
C ASN A 285 12.23 -1.64 -11.31
N THR A 286 13.20 -0.72 -11.16
CA THR A 286 13.94 -0.09 -12.27
C THR A 286 15.34 -0.68 -12.45
N GLY A 287 15.66 -1.79 -11.78
CA GLY A 287 16.96 -2.48 -11.88
C GLY A 287 18.10 -1.81 -11.12
N ARG A 288 17.85 -0.77 -10.34
CA ARG A 288 18.85 -0.02 -9.56
C ARG A 288 19.10 -0.69 -8.21
N TYR A 289 19.53 -1.95 -8.25
CA TYR A 289 19.63 -2.83 -7.07
C TYR A 289 20.54 -2.29 -5.97
N ASP A 290 21.70 -1.72 -6.33
CA ASP A 290 22.60 -1.11 -5.33
C ASP A 290 21.93 0.05 -4.57
N MET A 291 21.14 0.87 -5.28
CA MET A 291 20.39 1.96 -4.67
C MET A 291 19.26 1.43 -3.80
N ALA A 292 18.53 0.41 -4.27
CA ALA A 292 17.47 -0.24 -3.51
C ALA A 292 17.98 -0.77 -2.16
N ILE A 293 19.11 -1.50 -2.19
CA ILE A 293 19.78 -2.01 -0.99
C ILE A 293 20.21 -0.87 -0.06
N SER A 294 20.75 0.23 -0.60
CA SER A 294 21.14 1.40 0.19
C SER A 294 19.94 2.03 0.91
N TYR A 295 18.82 2.20 0.22
CA TYR A 295 17.59 2.74 0.81
C TYR A 295 17.02 1.80 1.89
N TRP A 296 16.96 0.49 1.63
CA TRP A 296 16.48 -0.47 2.63
C TRP A 296 17.39 -0.60 3.84
N ARG A 297 18.71 -0.45 3.67
CA ARG A 297 19.64 -0.31 4.81
C ARG A 297 19.37 0.95 5.63
N ARG A 298 18.92 2.05 5.01
CA ARG A 298 18.46 3.25 5.74
C ARG A 298 17.15 2.96 6.47
N THR A 299 16.18 2.31 5.82
CA THR A 299 14.94 1.84 6.48
C THR A 299 15.24 0.99 7.72
N MET A 300 16.15 0.01 7.64
CA MET A 300 16.55 -0.81 8.79
C MET A 300 17.19 -0.01 9.93
N ARG A 301 17.85 1.12 9.64
CA ARG A 301 18.43 1.97 10.70
C ARG A 301 17.34 2.76 11.42
N LEU A 302 16.34 3.26 10.69
CA LEU A 302 15.23 4.02 11.25
C LEU A 302 14.23 3.10 11.97
N ASP A 303 14.02 1.90 11.44
CA ASP A 303 13.15 0.86 11.99
C ASP A 303 13.95 -0.42 12.25
N SER A 304 14.75 -0.38 13.31
CA SER A 304 15.66 -1.49 13.69
C SER A 304 14.97 -2.77 14.14
N LYS A 305 13.67 -2.72 14.43
CA LYS A 305 12.88 -3.89 14.83
C LYS A 305 12.26 -4.60 13.64
N SER A 306 12.08 -3.90 12.51
CA SER A 306 11.46 -4.48 11.34
C SER A 306 12.43 -5.40 10.59
N GLU A 307 11.92 -6.58 10.29
CA GLU A 307 12.62 -7.57 9.48
C GLU A 307 12.30 -7.41 7.98
N ILE A 308 11.42 -6.47 7.61
CA ILE A 308 10.91 -6.27 6.26
C ILE A 308 12.05 -5.90 5.29
N PRO A 309 12.88 -4.88 5.53
CA PRO A 309 13.85 -4.47 4.51
C PRO A 309 14.96 -5.52 4.35
N GLY A 310 15.30 -6.25 5.41
CA GLY A 310 16.28 -7.34 5.36
C GLY A 310 15.85 -8.49 4.43
N PHE A 311 14.55 -8.79 4.39
CA PHE A 311 13.99 -9.76 3.43
C PHE A 311 14.23 -9.32 1.98
N TYR A 312 13.86 -8.08 1.64
CA TYR A 312 13.98 -7.61 0.26
C TYR A 312 15.44 -7.42 -0.18
N ILE A 313 16.35 -7.08 0.74
CA ILE A 313 17.80 -7.09 0.46
C ILE A 313 18.26 -8.49 0.07
N GLN A 314 17.91 -9.52 0.85
CA GLN A 314 18.27 -10.90 0.54
C GLN A 314 17.66 -11.39 -0.78
N LEU A 315 16.42 -10.98 -1.06
CA LEU A 315 15.73 -11.29 -2.31
C LEU A 315 16.51 -10.75 -3.52
N ILE A 316 16.93 -9.47 -3.48
CA ILE A 316 17.73 -8.87 -4.55
C ILE A 316 19.12 -9.49 -4.65
N GLU A 317 19.82 -9.67 -3.54
CA GLU A 317 21.17 -10.25 -3.54
C GLU A 317 21.16 -11.65 -4.15
N ARG A 318 20.15 -12.46 -3.83
CA ARG A 318 19.98 -13.79 -4.41
C ARG A 318 19.66 -13.73 -5.91
N ALA A 319 18.74 -12.85 -6.31
CA ALA A 319 18.40 -12.68 -7.72
C ALA A 319 19.62 -12.24 -8.55
N MET A 320 20.45 -11.34 -8.01
CA MET A 320 21.70 -10.92 -8.64
C MET A 320 22.73 -12.05 -8.74
N GLN A 321 22.85 -12.90 -7.71
CA GLN A 321 23.78 -14.03 -7.70
C GLN A 321 23.35 -15.16 -8.64
N GLU A 322 22.05 -15.45 -8.70
CA GLU A 322 21.48 -16.55 -9.48
C GLU A 322 21.04 -16.11 -10.89
N GLU A 323 21.27 -14.84 -11.27
CA GLU A 323 20.83 -14.22 -12.54
C GLU A 323 19.32 -14.41 -12.80
N ILE A 324 18.51 -14.31 -11.74
CA ILE A 324 17.05 -14.48 -11.81
C ILE A 324 16.40 -13.11 -12.05
N GLU A 325 15.49 -13.05 -13.02
CA GLU A 325 14.65 -11.89 -13.23
C GLU A 325 13.65 -11.76 -12.06
N LEU A 326 13.69 -10.62 -11.37
CA LEU A 326 12.77 -10.32 -10.28
C LEU A 326 11.43 -9.87 -10.83
N GLN A 327 10.36 -10.43 -10.29
CA GLN A 327 9.03 -9.84 -10.44
C GLN A 327 8.97 -8.48 -9.74
N ALA A 328 8.09 -7.61 -10.24
CA ALA A 328 7.89 -6.29 -9.66
C ALA A 328 7.47 -6.39 -8.19
N ILE A 329 8.19 -5.66 -7.34
CA ILE A 329 7.96 -5.58 -5.91
C ILE A 329 6.85 -4.55 -5.64
N GLY A 330 5.91 -4.89 -4.76
CA GLY A 330 4.85 -3.99 -4.33
C GLY A 330 5.34 -2.85 -3.45
N TYR A 331 4.63 -1.71 -3.47
CA TYR A 331 5.01 -0.49 -2.74
C TYR A 331 4.55 -0.48 -1.27
N PHE A 332 3.94 -1.55 -0.77
CA PHE A 332 3.50 -1.63 0.61
C PHE A 332 4.63 -2.07 1.53
N TYR A 333 4.78 -1.41 2.67
CA TYR A 333 5.77 -1.76 3.68
C TYR A 333 5.33 -3.01 4.46
N SER A 334 5.38 -4.16 3.79
CA SER A 334 4.97 -5.46 4.31
C SER A 334 5.84 -6.58 3.72
N LEU A 335 5.84 -7.74 4.38
CA LEU A 335 6.43 -8.96 3.83
C LEU A 335 5.43 -9.64 2.88
N PRO A 336 5.90 -10.36 1.85
CA PRO A 336 5.07 -11.32 1.15
C PRO A 336 4.46 -12.31 2.14
N PHE A 337 3.19 -12.66 1.92
CA PHE A 337 2.43 -13.47 2.85
C PHE A 337 3.09 -14.83 3.16
N GLU A 338 3.72 -15.45 2.17
CA GLU A 338 4.42 -16.73 2.32
C GLU A 338 5.56 -16.64 3.36
N ASP A 339 6.36 -15.58 3.30
CA ASP A 339 7.45 -15.32 4.25
C ASP A 339 6.92 -14.88 5.62
N TYR A 340 5.83 -14.13 5.63
CA TYR A 340 5.14 -13.78 6.86
C TYR A 340 4.65 -15.04 7.60
N LEU A 341 3.95 -15.94 6.91
CA LEU A 341 3.51 -17.23 7.46
C LEU A 341 4.69 -18.07 7.93
N ARG A 342 5.73 -18.23 7.11
CA ARG A 342 6.92 -19.00 7.48
C ARG A 342 7.56 -18.46 8.76
N ARG A 343 7.65 -17.14 8.90
CA ARG A 343 8.22 -16.51 10.12
C ARG A 343 7.30 -16.64 11.32
N LEU A 344 5.99 -16.53 11.13
CA LEU A 344 5.02 -16.81 12.19
C LEU A 344 5.14 -18.26 12.67
N GLU A 345 5.21 -19.24 11.76
CA GLU A 345 5.42 -20.65 12.09
C GLU A 345 6.73 -20.88 12.85
N LEU A 346 7.81 -20.17 12.49
CA LEU A 346 9.10 -20.25 13.18
C LEU A 346 9.10 -19.57 14.56
N LYS A 347 8.31 -18.51 14.76
CA LYS A 347 8.21 -17.76 16.04
C LYS A 347 7.20 -18.38 17.01
N SER A 348 6.21 -19.10 16.50
CA SER A 348 5.13 -19.72 17.24
C SER A 348 5.53 -21.09 17.80
N ASN A 349 5.91 -21.13 19.08
CA ASN A 349 5.87 -22.38 19.88
C ASN A 349 4.44 -22.71 20.38
N LYS A 350 3.45 -21.87 20.06
CA LYS A 350 2.03 -21.97 20.44
C LYS A 350 1.19 -21.59 19.23
N GLY A 351 0.48 -22.57 18.65
CA GLY A 351 -0.13 -22.53 17.32
C GLY A 351 -0.86 -21.22 16.94
N ILE A 352 -0.93 -20.99 15.63
CA ILE A 352 -1.57 -19.83 15.00
C ILE A 352 -3.08 -19.89 15.29
N THR A 353 -3.64 -18.85 15.92
CA THR A 353 -5.08 -18.70 16.11
C THR A 353 -5.72 -18.04 14.89
N THR A 354 -6.97 -18.38 14.58
CA THR A 354 -7.73 -17.81 13.45
C THR A 354 -7.94 -16.30 13.55
N GLU A 355 -7.76 -15.74 14.73
CA GLU A 355 -7.91 -14.31 15.03
C GLU A 355 -6.84 -13.45 14.34
N ILE A 356 -5.64 -13.99 14.10
CA ILE A 356 -4.58 -13.30 13.36
C ILE A 356 -5.01 -13.01 11.92
N PHE A 357 -5.81 -13.88 11.29
CA PHE A 357 -6.25 -13.70 9.91
C PHE A 357 -7.34 -12.63 9.75
N LYS A 358 -7.85 -12.07 10.85
CA LYS A 358 -8.75 -10.90 10.83
C LYS A 358 -8.02 -9.57 10.76
N ASP A 359 -6.70 -9.56 10.97
CA ASP A 359 -5.89 -8.35 10.84
C ASP A 359 -5.93 -7.85 9.37
N PRO A 360 -6.31 -6.59 9.12
CA PRO A 360 -6.45 -6.06 7.76
C PRO A 360 -5.18 -6.17 6.91
N VAL A 361 -3.99 -6.02 7.51
CA VAL A 361 -2.71 -6.09 6.79
C VAL A 361 -2.43 -7.52 6.37
N ILE A 362 -2.78 -8.49 7.22
CA ILE A 362 -2.62 -9.92 6.94
C ILE A 362 -3.63 -10.36 5.89
N LYS A 363 -4.87 -9.87 5.97
CA LYS A 363 -5.92 -10.10 4.97
C LYS A 363 -5.54 -9.55 3.60
N MET A 364 -4.98 -8.34 3.55
CA MET A 364 -4.46 -7.75 2.31
C MET A 364 -3.30 -8.56 1.73
N SER A 365 -2.39 -9.04 2.58
CA SER A 365 -1.27 -9.90 2.16
C SER A 365 -1.78 -11.24 1.60
N MET A 366 -2.86 -11.78 2.18
CA MET A 366 -3.54 -12.98 1.66
C MET A 366 -4.13 -12.72 0.27
N TYR A 367 -4.84 -11.62 0.05
CA TYR A 367 -5.37 -11.30 -1.28
C TYR A 367 -4.27 -11.10 -2.32
N TRP A 368 -3.15 -10.48 -1.94
CA TRP A 368 -2.00 -10.37 -2.82
C TRP A 368 -1.46 -11.76 -3.23
N ALA A 369 -1.26 -12.66 -2.26
CA ALA A 369 -0.83 -14.03 -2.56
C ALA A 369 -1.88 -14.82 -3.38
N LEU A 370 -3.16 -14.52 -3.17
CA LEU A 370 -4.25 -15.09 -3.97
C LEU A 370 -4.14 -14.68 -5.44
N ASP A 371 -3.61 -13.50 -5.75
CA ASP A 371 -3.52 -12.99 -7.12
C ASP A 371 -2.19 -13.35 -7.80
N TYR A 372 -1.07 -13.29 -7.07
CA TYR A 372 0.25 -13.29 -7.68
C TYR A 372 1.11 -14.54 -7.39
N SER A 373 0.67 -15.44 -6.51
CA SER A 373 1.42 -16.67 -6.21
C SER A 373 1.06 -17.85 -7.12
N ASP A 374 1.75 -18.98 -6.97
CA ASP A 374 1.41 -20.23 -7.66
C ASP A 374 0.11 -20.87 -7.13
N ASP A 375 -0.50 -21.76 -7.93
CA ASP A 375 -1.76 -22.45 -7.63
C ASP A 375 -1.81 -23.13 -6.26
N LYS A 376 -0.67 -23.64 -5.77
CA LYS A 376 -0.60 -24.32 -4.48
C LYS A 376 -0.67 -23.30 -3.35
N THR A 377 0.05 -22.18 -3.46
CA THR A 377 -0.10 -21.07 -2.51
C THR A 377 -1.51 -20.50 -2.55
N LYS A 378 -2.05 -20.22 -3.74
CA LYS A 378 -3.42 -19.72 -3.92
C LYS A 378 -4.45 -20.62 -3.24
N SER A 379 -4.34 -21.93 -3.43
CA SER A 379 -5.19 -22.93 -2.76
C SER A 379 -5.09 -22.89 -1.23
N ASN A 380 -3.89 -22.68 -0.67
CA ASN A 380 -3.70 -22.56 0.78
C ASN A 380 -4.29 -21.27 1.33
N VAL A 381 -4.07 -20.15 0.63
CA VAL A 381 -4.64 -18.85 0.96
C VAL A 381 -6.17 -18.91 0.97
N ILE A 382 -6.78 -19.53 -0.05
CA ILE A 382 -8.24 -19.72 -0.12
C ILE A 382 -8.76 -20.48 1.11
N ARG A 383 -8.06 -21.54 1.54
CA ARG A 383 -8.41 -22.29 2.76
C ARG A 383 -8.27 -21.44 4.02
N LEU A 384 -7.25 -20.61 4.13
CA LEU A 384 -7.07 -19.74 5.29
C LEU A 384 -8.14 -18.64 5.34
N LEU A 385 -8.44 -18.02 4.20
CA LEU A 385 -9.53 -17.04 4.07
C LEU A 385 -10.89 -17.67 4.39
N SER A 386 -11.11 -18.95 4.11
CA SER A 386 -12.35 -19.63 4.53
C SER A 386 -12.52 -19.76 6.05
N LEU A 387 -11.44 -19.69 6.84
CA LEU A 387 -11.54 -19.70 8.31
C LEU A 387 -12.09 -18.39 8.87
N VAL A 388 -11.98 -17.31 8.08
CA VAL A 388 -12.46 -15.96 8.40
C VAL A 388 -13.46 -15.48 7.34
N PHE A 389 -14.23 -16.41 6.78
CA PHE A 389 -15.13 -16.14 5.67
C PHE A 389 -16.19 -15.10 6.06
N ASP A 390 -16.21 -13.98 5.34
CA ASP A 390 -17.16 -12.89 5.48
C ASP A 390 -17.53 -12.35 4.09
N SER A 391 -18.36 -11.31 4.04
CA SER A 391 -18.81 -10.71 2.78
C SER A 391 -17.66 -10.20 1.91
N GLU A 392 -16.58 -9.73 2.53
CA GLU A 392 -15.40 -9.19 1.84
C GLU A 392 -14.58 -10.32 1.21
N VAL A 393 -14.38 -11.43 1.93
CA VAL A 393 -13.74 -12.64 1.37
C VAL A 393 -14.56 -13.19 0.20
N GLN A 394 -15.88 -13.25 0.35
CA GLN A 394 -16.78 -13.69 -0.71
C GLN A 394 -16.60 -12.85 -1.98
N GLU A 395 -16.63 -11.52 -1.86
CA GLU A 395 -16.50 -10.63 -3.02
C GLU A 395 -15.15 -10.79 -3.74
N ASN A 396 -14.05 -10.89 -2.97
CA ASN A 396 -12.73 -11.13 -3.54
C ASN A 396 -12.65 -12.47 -4.30
N PHE A 397 -13.28 -13.51 -3.75
CA PHE A 397 -13.41 -14.80 -4.44
C PHE A 397 -14.26 -14.70 -5.71
N GLU A 398 -15.36 -13.94 -5.70
CA GLU A 398 -16.18 -13.69 -6.90
C GLU A 398 -15.37 -12.98 -8.00
N LYS A 399 -14.56 -11.97 -7.63
CA LYS A 399 -13.62 -11.30 -8.56
C LYS A 399 -12.58 -12.29 -9.12
N PHE A 400 -12.00 -13.13 -8.26
CA PHE A 400 -11.03 -14.14 -8.67
C PHE A 400 -11.61 -15.14 -9.69
N LEU A 401 -12.87 -15.56 -9.53
CA LEU A 401 -13.55 -16.46 -10.49
C LEU A 401 -13.65 -15.87 -11.91
N LEU A 402 -13.59 -14.54 -12.05
CA LEU A 402 -13.70 -13.82 -13.31
C LEU A 402 -12.35 -13.59 -14.02
N LYS A 403 -11.23 -14.03 -13.45
CA LYS A 403 -9.89 -13.92 -14.04
C LYS A 403 -9.62 -15.06 -15.04
N PRO A 404 -9.53 -14.83 -16.37
CA PRO A 404 -9.42 -15.91 -17.37
C PRO A 404 -8.09 -16.68 -17.36
N GLU A 405 -7.03 -16.08 -16.83
CA GLU A 405 -5.67 -16.63 -16.69
C GLU A 405 -5.53 -17.65 -15.56
N GLU A 406 -6.37 -17.54 -14.53
CA GLU A 406 -6.32 -18.38 -13.34
C GLU A 406 -6.79 -19.81 -13.61
N SER A 407 -6.20 -20.79 -12.91
CA SER A 407 -6.46 -22.19 -13.17
C SER A 407 -7.89 -22.61 -12.81
N ASP A 408 -8.42 -23.56 -13.58
CA ASP A 408 -9.75 -24.12 -13.35
C ASP A 408 -9.81 -24.82 -11.97
N GLU A 409 -8.68 -25.37 -11.51
CA GLU A 409 -8.56 -26.10 -10.25
C GLU A 409 -8.74 -25.17 -9.04
N VAL A 410 -8.08 -24.01 -9.03
CA VAL A 410 -8.20 -23.03 -7.95
C VAL A 410 -9.60 -22.42 -7.92
N LYS A 411 -10.19 -22.14 -9.09
CA LYS A 411 -11.58 -21.64 -9.18
C LYS A 411 -12.61 -22.64 -8.67
N LYS A 412 -12.44 -23.94 -8.96
CA LYS A 412 -13.33 -24.99 -8.44
C LYS A 412 -13.30 -25.02 -6.90
N LEU A 413 -12.14 -24.78 -6.27
CA LEU A 413 -12.03 -24.73 -4.82
C LEU A 413 -12.91 -23.62 -4.23
N ILE A 414 -12.90 -22.43 -4.82
CA ILE A 414 -13.76 -21.31 -4.41
C ILE A 414 -15.24 -21.65 -4.59
N LEU A 415 -15.62 -22.23 -5.74
CA LEU A 415 -17.01 -22.64 -5.99
C LEU A 415 -17.49 -23.64 -4.92
N ILE A 416 -16.64 -24.59 -4.52
CA ILE A 416 -16.92 -25.54 -3.44
C ILE A 416 -17.14 -24.82 -2.11
N LEU A 417 -16.29 -23.84 -1.77
CA LEU A 417 -16.47 -23.03 -0.56
C LEU A 417 -17.79 -22.27 -0.59
N PHE A 418 -18.14 -21.65 -1.71
CA PHE A 418 -19.43 -20.95 -1.85
C PHE A 418 -20.61 -21.88 -1.59
N HIS A 419 -20.53 -23.13 -2.05
CA HIS A 419 -21.53 -24.12 -1.72
C HIS A 419 -21.54 -24.51 -0.23
N GLN A 420 -20.37 -24.66 0.41
CA GLN A 420 -20.25 -24.97 1.84
C GLN A 420 -20.81 -23.87 2.74
N PHE A 421 -20.72 -22.61 2.32
CA PHE A 421 -21.30 -21.46 3.03
C PHE A 421 -22.73 -21.13 2.58
N ASP A 422 -23.41 -22.06 1.91
CA ASP A 422 -24.81 -21.92 1.45
C ASP A 422 -25.08 -20.67 0.57
N LEU A 423 -24.06 -20.17 -0.15
CA LEU A 423 -24.22 -19.03 -1.04
C LEU A 423 -25.01 -19.44 -2.29
N ALA A 424 -26.07 -18.68 -2.62
CA ALA A 424 -26.93 -18.99 -3.75
C ALA A 424 -26.22 -18.73 -5.09
N GLY A 425 -26.23 -19.73 -5.98
CA GLY A 425 -25.80 -19.57 -7.38
C GLY A 425 -26.90 -18.98 -8.28
N PRO A 426 -26.67 -18.86 -9.60
CA PRO A 426 -25.50 -19.35 -10.34
C PRO A 426 -24.26 -18.45 -10.19
N TYR A 427 -23.09 -19.08 -10.08
CA TYR A 427 -21.81 -18.38 -9.97
C TYR A 427 -21.22 -18.12 -11.35
N ARG A 428 -20.78 -16.89 -11.59
CA ARG A 428 -20.19 -16.47 -12.85
C ARG A 428 -18.68 -16.71 -12.79
N VAL A 429 -18.14 -17.55 -13.68
CA VAL A 429 -16.75 -18.03 -13.61
C VAL A 429 -16.16 -18.32 -14.98
N TYR A 430 -14.88 -18.01 -15.17
CA TYR A 430 -14.11 -18.47 -16.34
C TYR A 430 -13.60 -19.90 -16.13
N ILE A 431 -14.16 -20.88 -16.84
CA ILE A 431 -13.66 -22.26 -16.89
C ILE A 431 -13.18 -22.56 -18.30
N LYS A 432 -12.00 -23.16 -18.46
CA LYS A 432 -11.35 -23.40 -19.76
C LYS A 432 -11.30 -22.12 -20.62
N LYS A 433 -11.00 -20.98 -19.98
CA LYS A 433 -10.96 -19.64 -20.60
C LYS A 433 -12.29 -19.19 -21.24
N LYS A 434 -13.42 -19.80 -20.87
CA LYS A 434 -14.75 -19.37 -21.30
C LYS A 434 -15.58 -18.94 -20.10
N LEU A 435 -16.21 -17.78 -20.21
CA LEU A 435 -17.13 -17.29 -19.19
C LEU A 435 -18.38 -18.17 -19.17
N THR A 436 -18.71 -18.72 -18.01
CA THR A 436 -19.81 -19.66 -17.80
C THR A 436 -20.52 -19.37 -16.49
N ASN A 437 -21.83 -19.64 -16.46
CA ASN A 437 -22.61 -19.63 -15.23
C ASN A 437 -22.68 -21.06 -14.71
N VAL A 438 -22.09 -21.30 -13.53
CA VAL A 438 -22.13 -22.59 -12.85
C VAL A 438 -23.25 -22.55 -11.83
N THR A 439 -24.27 -23.40 -12.01
CA THR A 439 -25.40 -23.47 -11.08
C THR A 439 -24.99 -24.13 -9.76
N GLN A 440 -25.76 -23.86 -8.70
CA GLN A 440 -25.56 -24.55 -7.43
C GLN A 440 -25.68 -26.07 -7.60
N GLU A 441 -26.59 -26.58 -8.44
CA GLU A 441 -26.66 -28.01 -8.78
C GLU A 441 -25.39 -28.53 -9.48
N GLN A 442 -24.76 -27.72 -10.34
CA GLN A 442 -23.49 -28.09 -10.98
C GLN A 442 -22.32 -28.07 -10.00
N VAL A 443 -22.26 -27.10 -9.08
CA VAL A 443 -21.29 -27.10 -7.98
C VAL A 443 -21.55 -28.26 -7.03
N SER A 444 -22.80 -28.52 -6.67
CA SER A 444 -23.20 -29.71 -5.93
C SER A 444 -22.86 -30.99 -6.70
N LYS A 445 -22.74 -31.01 -8.04
CA LYS A 445 -22.22 -32.13 -8.83
C LYS A 445 -20.69 -32.21 -8.81
N MET A 446 -19.99 -31.08 -8.78
CA MET A 446 -18.55 -31.03 -8.49
C MET A 446 -18.27 -31.56 -7.07
N TYR A 447 -19.20 -31.30 -6.15
CA TYR A 447 -19.26 -31.86 -4.80
C TYR A 447 -19.70 -33.33 -4.80
N LEU A 448 -20.72 -33.73 -5.58
CA LEU A 448 -21.37 -35.06 -5.64
C LEU A 448 -20.64 -36.07 -6.54
N THR A 449 -19.42 -35.77 -6.98
CA THR A 449 -18.42 -36.83 -7.04
C THR A 449 -18.04 -37.36 -5.65
N TRP A 450 -18.60 -36.83 -4.56
CA TRP A 450 -18.51 -37.32 -3.18
C TRP A 450 -19.88 -37.70 -2.62
N ARG A 451 -20.03 -38.96 -2.19
CA ARG A 451 -21.27 -39.46 -1.57
C ARG A 451 -21.45 -38.87 -0.14
N PRO A 452 -22.67 -38.68 0.39
CA PRO A 452 -22.91 -38.15 1.74
C PRO A 452 -22.13 -38.87 2.84
N GLU A 453 -21.93 -40.18 2.68
CA GLU A 453 -21.16 -40.99 3.62
C GLU A 453 -19.67 -40.62 3.64
N TRP A 454 -19.15 -39.98 2.60
CA TRP A 454 -17.74 -39.56 2.50
C TRP A 454 -17.49 -38.24 3.21
N LEU A 455 -18.48 -37.34 3.26
CA LEU A 455 -18.43 -36.15 4.08
C LEU A 455 -18.49 -36.52 5.57
N GLN A 456 -19.37 -37.47 5.91
CA GLN A 456 -19.50 -38.01 7.25
C GLN A 456 -18.17 -38.59 7.78
N VAL A 457 -17.31 -39.13 6.90
CA VAL A 457 -15.97 -39.58 7.29
C VAL A 457 -15.09 -38.43 7.79
N LEU A 458 -15.07 -37.29 7.09
CA LEU A 458 -14.27 -36.13 7.49
C LEU A 458 -14.81 -35.51 8.78
N GLU A 459 -16.12 -35.29 8.86
CA GLU A 459 -16.75 -34.67 10.04
C GLU A 459 -16.46 -35.47 11.32
N LEU A 460 -16.61 -36.80 11.25
CA LEU A 460 -16.34 -37.68 12.40
C LEU A 460 -14.85 -37.78 12.73
N ALA A 461 -13.96 -37.68 11.74
CA ALA A 461 -12.50 -37.66 11.97
C ALA A 461 -12.03 -36.35 12.59
N ILE A 462 -12.57 -35.21 12.13
CA ILE A 462 -12.26 -33.87 12.63
C ILE A 462 -12.77 -33.71 14.06
N LYS A 463 -14.05 -34.04 14.31
CA LYS A 463 -14.66 -33.98 15.64
C LYS A 463 -13.89 -34.82 16.68
N SER A 464 -13.41 -35.98 16.24
CA SER A 464 -12.61 -36.90 17.05
C SER A 464 -11.24 -36.34 17.48
N LEU A 465 -10.61 -35.51 16.65
CA LEU A 465 -9.35 -34.84 16.99
C LEU A 465 -9.58 -33.65 17.93
N ASP A 466 -10.71 -32.95 17.78
CA ASP A 466 -11.10 -31.78 18.57
C ASP A 466 -11.29 -32.13 20.06
N GLU A 467 -11.90 -33.29 20.34
CA GLU A 467 -12.10 -33.80 21.72
C GLU A 467 -10.79 -34.03 22.52
N LYS A 468 -9.62 -34.10 21.85
CA LYS A 468 -8.31 -34.32 22.50
C LYS A 468 -7.51 -33.04 22.76
N LYS A 469 -8.06 -31.84 22.50
CA LYS A 469 -7.32 -30.56 22.56
C LYS A 469 -6.03 -30.55 21.72
N GLN A 470 -5.97 -31.36 20.68
CA GLN A 470 -4.91 -31.32 19.67
C GLN A 470 -5.41 -30.44 18.53
N GLU A 471 -5.59 -29.14 18.82
CA GLU A 471 -5.91 -28.09 17.84
C GLU A 471 -4.68 -27.85 16.93
N SER A 472 -4.37 -28.80 16.06
CA SER A 472 -3.40 -28.60 15.00
C SER A 472 -4.16 -28.55 13.69
N THR A 473 -4.35 -27.34 13.16
CA THR A 473 -4.84 -27.07 11.79
C THR A 473 -4.12 -27.92 10.74
N ILE A 474 -2.87 -28.31 11.02
CA ILE A 474 -2.06 -29.23 10.22
C ILE A 474 -2.70 -30.63 10.15
N TYR A 475 -3.19 -31.18 11.26
CA TYR A 475 -3.82 -32.51 11.27
C TYR A 475 -5.14 -32.51 10.49
N ILE A 476 -5.93 -31.44 10.62
CA ILE A 476 -7.18 -31.27 9.86
C ILE A 476 -6.86 -31.15 8.36
N ALA A 477 -5.89 -30.31 7.99
CA ALA A 477 -5.44 -30.18 6.61
C ALA A 477 -4.86 -31.49 6.04
N ASP A 478 -4.16 -32.28 6.86
CA ASP A 478 -3.64 -33.59 6.46
C ASP A 478 -4.75 -34.65 6.32
N LEU A 479 -5.76 -34.66 7.21
CA LEU A 479 -6.97 -35.48 7.07
C LEU A 479 -7.66 -35.18 5.73
N GLU A 480 -7.94 -33.91 5.47
CA GLU A 480 -8.58 -33.45 4.23
C GLU A 480 -7.73 -33.81 3.02
N ALA A 481 -6.43 -33.52 3.03
CA ALA A 481 -5.55 -33.78 1.89
C ALA A 481 -5.45 -35.27 1.56
N ILE A 482 -5.32 -36.14 2.57
CA ILE A 482 -5.27 -37.60 2.36
C ILE A 482 -6.60 -38.10 1.81
N TRP A 483 -7.71 -37.65 2.39
CA TRP A 483 -9.04 -38.11 1.98
C TRP A 483 -9.42 -37.63 0.58
N ILE A 484 -9.09 -36.37 0.25
CA ILE A 484 -9.30 -35.82 -1.09
C ILE A 484 -8.44 -36.54 -2.13
N ASP A 485 -7.16 -36.76 -1.84
CA ASP A 485 -6.26 -37.50 -2.75
C ASP A 485 -6.78 -38.92 -3.01
N PHE A 486 -7.23 -39.60 -1.94
CA PHE A 486 -7.82 -40.92 -2.05
C PHE A 486 -9.08 -40.94 -2.94
N LEU A 487 -10.04 -40.06 -2.67
CA LEU A 487 -11.32 -40.04 -3.39
C LEU A 487 -11.18 -39.60 -4.84
N THR A 488 -10.21 -38.73 -5.14
CA THR A 488 -9.90 -38.33 -6.51
C THR A 488 -9.40 -39.52 -7.34
N LYS A 489 -8.65 -40.45 -6.72
CA LYS A 489 -8.07 -41.61 -7.39
C LYS A 489 -8.99 -42.83 -7.41
N LYS A 490 -9.65 -43.13 -6.28
CA LYS A 490 -10.41 -44.38 -6.07
C LYS A 490 -11.86 -44.19 -5.64
N GLY A 491 -12.34 -42.95 -5.48
CA GLY A 491 -13.71 -42.70 -4.98
C GLY A 491 -14.80 -43.38 -5.82
N LYS A 492 -14.63 -43.46 -7.15
CA LYS A 492 -15.58 -44.11 -8.06
C LYS A 492 -15.67 -45.64 -7.89
N GLU A 493 -14.65 -46.26 -7.30
CA GLU A 493 -14.58 -47.72 -7.06
C GLU A 493 -15.22 -48.12 -5.73
N LEU A 494 -15.58 -47.14 -4.89
CA LEU A 494 -16.28 -47.37 -3.64
C LEU A 494 -17.72 -47.80 -3.94
N GLY A 495 -17.97 -49.11 -3.82
CA GLY A 495 -19.28 -49.73 -4.04
C GLY A 495 -20.36 -49.31 -3.02
N GLU A 496 -21.56 -49.88 -3.18
CA GLU A 496 -22.74 -49.56 -2.34
C GLU A 496 -22.57 -49.89 -0.86
N ARG A 497 -21.65 -50.80 -0.50
CA ARG A 497 -21.33 -51.14 0.89
C ARG A 497 -20.17 -50.28 1.40
N PHE A 498 -20.48 -49.05 1.76
CA PHE A 498 -19.55 -48.10 2.36
C PHE A 498 -19.73 -48.09 3.89
N HIS A 499 -18.67 -48.40 4.65
CA HIS A 499 -18.71 -48.38 6.11
C HIS A 499 -17.96 -47.16 6.65
N THR A 500 -18.70 -46.10 6.97
CA THR A 500 -18.17 -44.81 7.45
C THR A 500 -17.14 -44.96 8.56
N ASN A 501 -17.48 -45.65 9.66
CA ASN A 501 -16.59 -45.82 10.81
C ASN A 501 -15.25 -46.50 10.49
N SER A 502 -15.23 -47.41 9.49
CA SER A 502 -13.99 -48.07 9.07
C SER A 502 -13.04 -47.10 8.35
N TRP A 503 -13.60 -46.19 7.55
CA TRP A 503 -12.83 -45.15 6.87
C TRP A 503 -12.38 -44.03 7.82
N VAL A 504 -13.23 -43.61 8.76
CA VAL A 504 -12.86 -42.64 9.81
C VAL A 504 -11.65 -43.13 10.59
N ALA A 505 -11.71 -44.38 11.09
CA ALA A 505 -10.64 -44.95 11.88
C ALA A 505 -9.32 -45.11 11.10
N ALA A 506 -9.41 -45.47 9.81
CA ALA A 506 -8.25 -45.60 8.93
C ALA A 506 -7.62 -44.24 8.61
N LEU A 507 -8.43 -43.21 8.38
CA LEU A 507 -7.98 -41.86 8.09
C LEU A 507 -7.33 -41.21 9.33
N GLU A 508 -7.94 -41.35 10.51
CA GLU A 508 -7.34 -40.91 11.78
C GLU A 508 -6.01 -41.63 12.03
N TYR A 509 -5.94 -42.94 11.80
CA TYR A 509 -4.70 -43.71 11.93
C TYR A 509 -3.61 -43.22 10.95
N ALA A 510 -3.98 -42.90 9.71
CA ALA A 510 -3.04 -42.43 8.70
C ALA A 510 -2.38 -41.11 9.09
N VAL A 511 -3.15 -40.15 9.60
CA VAL A 511 -2.64 -38.87 10.08
C VAL A 511 -1.78 -39.06 11.34
N HIS A 512 -2.21 -39.89 12.30
CA HIS A 512 -1.38 -40.19 13.46
C HIS A 512 -0.02 -40.80 13.07
N LYS A 513 0.01 -41.66 12.05
CA LYS A 513 1.26 -42.20 11.50
C LYS A 513 2.10 -41.13 10.79
N LEU A 514 1.48 -40.27 9.99
CA LEU A 514 2.16 -39.18 9.30
C LEU A 514 2.89 -38.24 10.28
N HIS A 515 2.31 -38.00 11.45
CA HIS A 515 2.85 -37.11 12.49
C HIS A 515 3.61 -37.83 13.62
N ASN A 516 3.90 -39.12 13.49
CA ASN A 516 4.59 -39.91 14.52
C ASN A 516 3.89 -39.92 15.90
N LEU A 517 2.56 -39.79 15.92
CA LEU A 517 1.77 -39.89 17.14
C LEU A 517 1.56 -41.36 17.51
N LYS A 518 1.72 -41.66 18.80
CA LYS A 518 1.53 -43.03 19.32
C LYS A 518 0.04 -43.34 19.43
N ILE A 519 -0.45 -44.14 18.50
CA ILE A 519 -1.77 -44.78 18.58
C ILE A 519 -1.72 -46.16 17.92
N THR A 520 -2.42 -47.12 18.48
CA THR A 520 -2.53 -48.47 17.94
C THR A 520 -3.81 -48.62 17.11
N GLN A 521 -3.78 -49.50 16.10
CA GLN A 521 -5.00 -49.83 15.34
C GLN A 521 -6.08 -50.44 16.25
N LYS A 522 -5.67 -51.15 17.32
CA LYS A 522 -6.60 -51.76 18.30
C LYS A 522 -7.39 -50.69 19.07
N GLU A 523 -6.74 -49.62 19.48
CA GLU A 523 -7.39 -48.50 20.18
C GLU A 523 -8.42 -47.80 19.28
N LEU A 524 -8.06 -47.50 18.03
CA LEU A 524 -8.97 -46.86 17.08
C LEU A 524 -10.12 -47.79 16.65
N ALA A 525 -9.84 -49.07 16.45
CA ALA A 525 -10.88 -50.04 16.12
C ALA A 525 -11.93 -50.15 17.23
N ASN A 526 -11.49 -50.16 18.49
CA ASN A 526 -12.40 -50.13 19.64
C ASN A 526 -13.20 -48.82 19.71
N LYS A 527 -12.55 -47.67 19.49
CA LYS A 527 -13.18 -46.33 19.51
C LYS A 527 -14.34 -46.23 18.51
N TYR A 528 -14.17 -46.78 17.32
CA TYR A 528 -15.16 -46.70 16.25
C TYR A 528 -16.08 -47.91 16.13
N ASN A 529 -15.98 -48.86 17.07
CA ASN A 529 -16.75 -50.10 17.10
C ASN A 529 -16.64 -50.91 15.78
N ILE A 530 -15.41 -51.12 15.32
CA ILE A 530 -15.08 -51.88 14.12
C ILE A 530 -14.01 -52.95 14.43
N SER A 531 -13.79 -53.88 13.50
CA SER A 531 -12.67 -54.83 13.62
C SER A 531 -11.33 -54.19 13.24
N VAL A 532 -10.24 -54.61 13.89
CA VAL A 532 -8.87 -54.20 13.55
C VAL A 532 -8.54 -54.54 12.10
N THR A 533 -9.04 -55.67 11.60
CA THR A 533 -8.88 -56.10 10.22
C THR A 533 -9.51 -55.13 9.23
N SER A 534 -10.70 -54.58 9.54
CA SER A 534 -11.38 -53.59 8.70
C SER A 534 -10.57 -52.29 8.60
N LEU A 535 -10.10 -51.78 9.74
CA LEU A 535 -9.23 -50.61 9.80
C LEU A 535 -7.94 -50.83 9.00
N SER A 536 -7.25 -51.95 9.25
CA SER A 536 -5.98 -52.26 8.61
C SER A 536 -6.11 -52.36 7.08
N SER A 537 -7.18 -52.99 6.60
CA SER A 537 -7.47 -53.07 5.17
C SER A 537 -7.69 -51.68 4.55
N LYS A 538 -8.48 -50.82 5.19
CA LYS A 538 -8.75 -49.46 4.68
C LYS A 538 -7.53 -48.54 4.78
N TYR A 539 -6.75 -48.67 5.84
CA TYR A 539 -5.50 -47.94 5.96
C TYR A 539 -4.49 -48.36 4.89
N HIS A 540 -4.35 -49.65 4.59
CA HIS A 540 -3.49 -50.12 3.52
C HIS A 540 -3.94 -49.54 2.16
N GLU A 541 -5.25 -49.46 1.93
CA GLU A 541 -5.83 -48.84 0.73
C GLU A 541 -5.49 -47.34 0.63
N LEU A 542 -5.60 -46.59 1.73
CA LEU A 542 -5.15 -45.19 1.81
C LEU A 542 -3.65 -45.07 1.56
N TYR A 543 -2.85 -45.93 2.20
CA TYR A 543 -1.39 -45.91 2.12
C TYR A 543 -0.93 -46.09 0.68
N GLU A 544 -1.35 -47.16 -0.01
CA GLU A 544 -0.99 -47.44 -1.41
C GLU A 544 -1.42 -46.32 -2.38
N THR A 545 -2.55 -45.67 -2.11
CA THR A 545 -3.15 -44.69 -3.03
C THR A 545 -2.58 -43.28 -2.84
N CYS A 546 -2.27 -42.89 -1.60
CA CYS A 546 -1.95 -41.51 -1.25
C CYS A 546 -0.43 -41.29 -1.18
N GLN A 547 0.12 -40.50 -2.10
CA GLN A 547 1.57 -40.25 -2.15
C GLN A 547 2.10 -39.55 -0.90
N ARG A 548 1.24 -38.76 -0.24
CA ARG A 548 1.56 -38.02 1.00
C ARG A 548 1.98 -38.96 2.15
N LEU A 549 1.45 -40.18 2.17
CA LEU A 549 1.78 -41.19 3.19
C LEU A 549 3.14 -41.88 2.95
N HIS A 550 3.72 -41.72 1.77
CA HIS A 550 5.01 -42.32 1.40
C HIS A 550 6.20 -41.37 1.60
N LYS A 551 5.97 -40.06 1.70
CA LYS A 551 7.02 -39.03 1.66
C LYS A 551 7.91 -38.91 2.91
N ARG A 552 7.94 -39.91 3.79
CA ARG A 552 8.72 -39.85 5.05
C ARG A 552 9.64 -41.04 5.30
N ASN A 553 10.29 -41.56 4.25
CA ASN A 553 11.42 -42.49 4.38
C ASN A 553 12.76 -41.94 3.85
N LYS A 554 12.87 -40.64 3.55
CA LYS A 554 14.14 -40.00 3.17
C LYS A 554 14.44 -38.77 4.04
N THR A 555 14.64 -39.02 5.33
CA THR A 555 15.44 -38.20 6.27
C THR A 555 15.31 -38.90 7.62
N GLN A 556 16.13 -39.95 7.79
CA GLN A 556 16.70 -40.28 9.10
C GLN A 556 17.82 -39.29 9.40
#